data_AF-A0A7X0C5A2-F1
#
_entry.id   AF-A0A7X0C5A2-F1
#
_cell.length_a   1.000
_cell.length_b   1.000
_cell.length_c   1.000
_cell.angle_alpha   90.00
_cell.angle_beta   90.00
_cell.angle_gamma   90.00
#
_symmetry.space_group_name_H-M   'P 1'
#
loop_
_entity.id
_entity.type
_entity.pdbx_description
1 polymer ?
#
loop_
_entity_poly.entity_id
_entity_poly.type
_entity_poly.pdbx_seq_one_letter_code
_entity_poly.pdbx_strand_id
1 'polypeptide(L)' 'MKAALKRLSTGMAAAVVTTALAAAVVPGPANAQVIVRWYPYTSAGAQSCNAAANAAGPEYYCTALKIGGTMVWALARP' A
#
# COMPACT_ATOMS: atom_id res chain seq x y z
N MET A 1 19.11 24.81 -32.28
CA MET A 1 17.75 24.86 -31.69
C MET A 1 17.40 23.46 -31.20
N LYS A 2 16.94 23.31 -29.96
CA LYS A 2 16.87 22.05 -29.21
C LYS A 2 15.71 21.18 -29.71
N ALA A 3 15.98 19.91 -30.02
CA ALA A 3 14.96 18.93 -30.37
C ALA A 3 14.14 18.58 -29.12
N ALA A 4 12.91 19.08 -29.08
CA ALA A 4 11.89 18.69 -28.12
C ALA A 4 11.22 17.41 -28.60
N LEU A 5 11.57 16.27 -28.00
CA LEU A 5 10.79 15.03 -28.08
C LEU A 5 10.39 14.60 -26.67
N LYS A 6 9.38 15.32 -26.20
CA LYS A 6 8.28 14.92 -25.32
C LYS A 6 8.32 13.43 -24.99
N ARG A 7 8.89 13.09 -23.83
CA ARG A 7 8.71 11.77 -23.20
C ARG A 7 7.21 11.56 -23.04
N LEU A 8 6.64 10.70 -23.88
CA LEU A 8 5.36 10.06 -23.67
C LEU A 8 5.49 9.19 -22.41
N SER A 9 5.43 9.82 -21.24
CA SER A 9 5.13 9.13 -20.00
C SER A 9 3.65 8.76 -20.08
N THR A 10 3.43 7.57 -20.62
CA THR A 10 2.20 6.80 -20.62
C THR A 10 1.43 7.07 -19.33
N GLY A 11 0.32 7.78 -19.48
CA GLY A 11 -0.64 7.96 -18.40
C GLY A 11 -1.07 6.60 -17.89
N MET A 12 -0.94 6.42 -16.59
CA MET A 12 -1.84 5.54 -15.86
C MET A 12 -2.39 6.38 -14.73
N ALA A 13 -3.63 6.79 -14.95
CA ALA A 13 -4.46 7.51 -14.01
C ALA A 13 -4.28 6.89 -12.63
N ALA A 14 -3.67 7.64 -11.72
CA ALA A 14 -3.76 7.39 -10.29
C ALA A 14 -5.22 7.68 -9.93
N ALA A 15 -6.10 6.72 -10.16
CA ALA A 15 -7.43 6.70 -9.60
C ALA A 15 -7.22 6.62 -8.08
N VAL A 16 -7.25 7.79 -7.44
CA VAL A 16 -7.25 7.96 -6.00
C VAL A 16 -8.56 7.36 -5.51
N VAL A 17 -8.56 6.05 -5.30
CA VAL A 17 -9.62 5.37 -4.58
C VAL A 17 -9.31 5.58 -3.09
N THR A 18 -9.71 6.74 -2.57
CA THR A 18 -9.82 6.98 -1.13
C THR A 18 -10.99 6.16 -0.60
N THR A 19 -10.78 4.84 -0.52
CA THR A 19 -11.61 3.98 0.31
C THR A 19 -11.11 4.15 1.74
N ALA A 20 -11.80 4.99 2.50
CA ALA A 20 -11.75 4.96 3.95
C ALA A 20 -12.41 3.64 4.41
N LEU A 21 -11.67 2.54 4.28
CA LEU A 21 -12.13 1.23 4.74
C LEU A 21 -11.92 1.17 6.24
N ALA A 22 -13.06 1.13 6.92
CA ALA A 22 -13.22 0.82 8.34
C ALA A 22 -12.22 -0.24 8.78
N ALA A 23 -11.63 -0.04 9.96
CA ALA A 23 -10.78 -1.01 10.63
C ALA A 23 -11.58 -2.31 10.85
N ALA A 24 -11.48 -3.23 9.88
CA ALA A 24 -11.93 -4.59 10.05
C ALA A 24 -10.99 -5.22 11.08
N VAL A 25 -11.50 -5.46 12.28
CA VAL A 25 -10.85 -6.27 13.31
C VAL A 25 -10.85 -7.70 12.77
N VAL A 26 -9.84 -8.02 11.96
CA VAL A 26 -9.56 -9.40 11.55
C VAL A 26 -8.84 -10.06 12.74
N PRO A 27 -9.33 -11.19 13.26
CA PRO A 27 -8.62 -11.93 14.30
C PRO A 27 -7.32 -12.48 13.70
N GLY A 28 -6.22 -11.76 13.91
CA GLY A 28 -4.86 -12.16 13.55
C GLY A 28 -4.14 -12.84 14.73
N PRO A 29 -3.18 -13.74 14.46
CA PRO A 29 -2.47 -14.49 15.50
C PRO A 29 -1.70 -13.56 16.44
N ALA A 30 -1.63 -13.97 17.71
CA ALA A 30 -1.07 -13.27 18.87
C ALA A 30 0.44 -12.92 18.78
N ASN A 31 0.80 -12.11 17.79
CA ASN A 31 2.03 -11.34 17.72
C ASN A 31 1.56 -9.91 17.46
N ALA A 32 1.97 -8.94 18.28
CA ALA A 32 1.36 -7.61 18.44
C ALA A 32 1.45 -6.66 17.23
N GLN A 33 1.37 -7.17 16.00
CA GLN A 33 1.48 -6.39 14.78
C GLN A 33 0.20 -5.57 14.58
N VAL A 34 0.30 -4.25 14.76
CA VAL A 34 -0.83 -3.35 14.52
C VAL A 34 -0.90 -3.06 13.02
N ILE A 35 -1.99 -3.46 12.38
CA ILE A 35 -2.24 -3.10 10.98
C ILE A 35 -2.86 -1.71 10.92
N VAL A 36 -2.14 -0.79 10.29
CA VAL A 36 -2.47 0.63 10.22
C VAL A 36 -3.28 0.93 8.96
N ARG A 37 -2.96 0.26 7.84
CA ARG A 37 -3.65 0.47 6.57
C ARG A 37 -3.53 -0.70 5.60
N TRP A 38 -4.58 -0.94 4.82
CA TRP A 38 -4.63 -1.94 3.77
C TRP A 38 -4.45 -1.34 2.37
N TYR A 39 -3.82 -2.11 1.50
CA TYR A 39 -3.56 -1.77 0.10
C TYR A 39 -3.89 -2.98 -0.79
N PRO A 40 -4.34 -2.77 -2.04
CA PRO A 40 -4.63 -3.84 -2.97
C PRO A 40 -3.38 -4.67 -3.25
N TYR A 41 -3.49 -6.01 -3.35
CA TYR A 41 -2.35 -6.87 -3.68
C TYR A 41 -1.97 -6.81 -5.17
N THR A 42 -1.48 -5.64 -5.57
CA THR A 42 -0.95 -5.32 -6.90
C THR A 42 0.42 -4.64 -6.74
N SER A 43 1.19 -4.52 -7.84
CA SER A 43 2.48 -3.83 -7.81
C SER A 43 2.36 -2.36 -7.39
N ALA A 44 1.31 -1.67 -7.84
CA ALA A 44 1.02 -0.29 -7.44
C ALA A 44 0.63 -0.19 -5.95
N GLY A 45 -0.10 -1.19 -5.44
CA GLY A 45 -0.43 -1.28 -4.01
C GLY A 45 0.82 -1.48 -3.15
N ALA A 46 1.75 -2.33 -3.59
CA ALA A 46 3.03 -2.55 -2.91
C ALA A 46 3.86 -1.25 -2.84
N GLN A 47 3.94 -0.52 -3.94
CA GLN A 47 4.63 0.78 -3.99
C GLN A 47 3.98 1.80 -3.06
N SER A 48 2.66 1.87 -3.06
CA SER A 48 1.90 2.79 -2.20
C SER A 48 2.06 2.47 -0.72
N CYS A 49 2.09 1.18 -0.37
CA CYS A 49 2.31 0.70 0.98
C CYS A 49 3.75 1.00 1.46
N ASN A 50 4.76 0.76 0.62
CA ASN A 50 6.15 1.12 0.92
C ASN A 50 6.34 2.64 1.04
N ALA A 51 5.73 3.43 0.17
CA ALA A 51 5.79 4.89 0.26
C ALA A 51 5.17 5.39 1.58
N ALA A 52 4.04 4.80 2.00
CA ALA A 52 3.41 5.14 3.27
C ALA A 52 4.24 4.70 4.48
N ALA A 53 4.89 3.53 4.43
CA ALA A 53 5.81 3.09 5.47
C ALA A 53 6.97 4.08 5.66
N ASN A 54 7.62 4.46 4.55
CA ASN A 54 8.72 5.44 4.57
C ASN A 54 8.27 6.82 5.07
N ALA A 55 7.03 7.23 4.80
CA ALA A 55 6.47 8.49 5.28
C ALA A 55 6.06 8.44 6.76
N ALA A 56 5.65 7.28 7.26
CA ALA A 56 5.17 7.12 8.64
C ALA A 56 6.32 6.99 9.66
N GLY A 57 7.47 6.44 9.25
CA GLY A 57 8.67 6.36 10.07
C GLY A 57 9.28 4.95 10.12
N PRO A 58 10.42 4.78 10.80
CA PRO A 58 11.24 3.57 10.72
C PRO A 58 10.59 2.31 11.32
N GLU A 59 9.57 2.45 12.17
CA GLU A 59 8.86 1.32 12.78
C GLU A 59 7.77 0.74 11.89
N TYR A 60 7.42 1.45 10.81
CA TYR A 60 6.38 1.03 9.88
C TYR A 60 6.98 0.25 8.73
N TYR A 61 6.33 -0.85 8.35
CA TYR A 61 6.76 -1.70 7.25
C TYR A 61 5.56 -2.21 6.46
N CYS A 62 5.78 -2.59 5.21
CA CYS A 62 4.76 -3.21 4.40
C CYS A 62 4.88 -4.74 4.44
N THR A 63 3.77 -5.45 4.66
CA THR A 63 3.71 -6.91 4.67
C THR A 63 2.54 -7.43 3.82
N ALA A 64 2.70 -8.62 3.22
CA ALA A 64 1.61 -9.29 2.51
C ALA A 64 0.83 -10.17 3.50
N LEU A 65 -0.49 -9.99 3.54
CA LEU A 65 -1.37 -10.80 4.38
C LEU A 65 -2.49 -11.41 3.55
N LYS A 66 -2.96 -12.58 3.98
CA LYS A 66 -4.13 -13.25 3.41
C LYS A 66 -5.30 -13.11 4.36
N ILE A 67 -6.33 -12.36 3.96
CA ILE A 67 -7.57 -12.17 4.73
C ILE A 67 -8.69 -12.86 3.99
N GLY A 68 -9.36 -13.83 4.61
CA GLY A 68 -10.54 -14.47 4.04
C GLY A 68 -10.33 -15.08 2.64
N GLY A 69 -9.11 -15.49 2.29
CA GLY A 69 -8.77 -16.01 0.97
C GLY A 69 -8.13 -14.99 0.01
N THR A 70 -8.25 -13.69 0.28
CA THR A 70 -7.74 -12.61 -0.55
C THR A 70 -6.39 -12.10 -0.04
N MET A 71 -5.42 -11.95 -0.94
CA MET A 71 -4.15 -11.32 -0.62
C MET A 71 -4.31 -9.80 -0.57
N VAL A 72 -3.64 -9.16 0.38
CA VAL A 72 -3.57 -7.70 0.54
C VAL A 72 -2.17 -7.28 0.99
N TRP A 73 -1.77 -6.07 0.66
CA TRP A 73 -0.61 -5.43 1.28
C TRP A 73 -1.08 -4.66 2.51
N ALA A 74 -0.31 -4.72 3.59
CA ALA A 74 -0.66 -4.15 4.87
C ALA A 74 0.51 -3.32 5.38
N LEU A 75 0.23 -2.05 5.71
CA LEU A 75 1.14 -1.25 6.50
C LEU A 75 1.01 -1.69 7.95
N ALA A 76 2.08 -2.28 8.49
CA ALA A 76 2.14 -2.82 9.82
C ALA A 76 3.24 -2.13 10.63
N ARG A 77 3.13 -2.22 11.95
CA ARG A 77 4.16 -1.85 12.92
C ARG A 77 4.16 -2.89 14.05
N PRO A 78 5.29 -3.08 14.75
CA PRO A 78 5.36 -4.00 15.87
C PRO A 78 4.48 -3.57 17.05
#